data_AF-A0A6B0XT60-F1
#
_entry.id   AF-A0A6B0XT60-F1
#
_cell.length_a   1.000
_cell.length_b   1.000
_cell.length_c   1.000
_cell.angle_alpha   90.00
_cell.angle_beta   90.00
_cell.angle_gamma   90.00
#
_symmetry.space_group_name_H-M   'P 1'
#
loop_
_entity.id
_entity.type
_entity.pdbx_description
1 polymer ?
#
loop_
_entity_poly.entity_id
_entity_poly.type
_entity_poly.pdbx_seq_one_letter_code
_entity_poly.pdbx_strand_id
1 'polypeptide(L)' 'DIRVTKDLAEAAKLLGVELLDHVVIGRGEVTSLKDRGLF' A
#
# COMPACT_ATOMS: atom_id res chain seq x y z
N ASP A 1 -3.73 -7.06 4.78
CA ASP A 1 -2.99 -5.99 4.08
C ASP A 1 -3.64 -5.51 2.79
N ILE A 2 -3.92 -6.39 1.81
CA ILE A 2 -4.45 -5.95 0.49
C ILE A 2 -5.74 -5.12 0.60
N ARG A 3 -6.78 -5.62 1.27
CA ARG A 3 -8.07 -4.89 1.39
C ARG A 3 -7.90 -3.51 2.03
N VAL A 4 -7.24 -3.45 3.20
CA VAL A 4 -7.02 -2.18 3.91
C VAL A 4 -6.17 -1.19 3.10
N THR A 5 -5.21 -1.69 2.29
CA THR A 5 -4.39 -0.84 1.42
C THR A 5 -5.22 -0.22 0.30
N LYS A 6 -6.16 -0.97 -0.30
CA LYS A 6 -7.08 -0.45 -1.31
C LYS A 6 -8.01 0.62 -0.73
N ASP A 7 -8.62 0.33 0.42
CA ASP A 7 -9.51 1.28 1.10
C ASP A 7 -8.74 2.59 1.45
N LEU A 8 -7.48 2.47 1.89
CA LEU A 8 -6.62 3.61 2.19
C LEU A 8 -6.23 4.38 0.92
N ALA A 9 -5.90 3.70 -0.18
CA ALA A 9 -5.54 4.34 -1.45
C ALA A 9 -6.71 5.16 -2.01
N GLU A 10 -7.93 4.63 -1.92
CA GLU A 10 -9.15 5.35 -2.30
C GLU A 10 -9.38 6.58 -1.42
N ALA A 11 -9.22 6.45 -0.11
CA ALA A 11 -9.34 7.57 0.82
C ALA A 11 -8.26 8.65 0.57
N ALA A 12 -7.01 8.26 0.35
CA ALA A 12 -5.90 9.17 0.07
C ALA A 12 -6.17 9.99 -1.20
N LYS A 13 -6.69 9.35 -2.25
CA LYS A 13 -7.10 10.02 -3.50
C LYS A 13 -8.16 11.10 -3.27
N LEU A 14 -9.15 10.85 -2.41
CA LEU A 14 -10.18 11.85 -2.06
C LEU A 14 -9.60 13.05 -1.31
N LEU A 15 -8.54 12.82 -0.53
CA LEU A 15 -7.84 13.86 0.24
C LEU A 15 -6.79 14.61 -0.57
N GLY A 16 -6.57 14.24 -1.84
CA GLY A 16 -5.49 14.80 -2.66
C GLY A 16 -4.09 14.42 -2.17
N VAL A 17 -3.97 13.29 -1.46
CA VAL A 17 -2.71 12.76 -0.95
C VAL A 17 -2.34 11.50 -1.73
N GLU A 18 -1.07 11.37 -2.10
CA GLU A 18 -0.56 10.18 -2.79
C GLU A 18 -0.10 9.13 -1.78
N LEU A 19 -0.64 7.90 -1.89
CA LEU A 19 -0.10 6.74 -1.19
C LEU A 19 1.06 6.16 -2.01
N LEU A 20 2.29 6.39 -1.55
CA LEU A 20 3.50 5.98 -2.27
C LEU A 20 3.68 4.46 -2.30
N ASP A 21 3.52 3.79 -1.15
CA ASP A 21 3.60 2.33 -1.02
C ASP A 21 3.00 1.84 0.31
N HIS A 22 2.69 0.55 0.38
CA HIS A 22 2.53 -0.20 1.63
C HIS A 22 3.62 -1.28 1.67
N VAL A 23 4.55 -1.12 2.60
CA VAL A 23 5.69 -2.04 2.75
C VAL A 23 5.48 -2.94 3.96
N VAL A 24 5.53 -4.26 3.74
CA VAL A 24 5.50 -5.27 4.80
C VAL A 24 6.94 -5.72 5.09
N ILE A 25 7.36 -5.65 6.35
CA ILE A 25 8.72 -5.96 6.79
C ILE A 25 8.68 -7.13 7.78
N GLY A 26 9.47 -8.17 7.54
CA GLY A 26 9.55 -9.31 8.47
C GLY A 26 10.49 -10.41 7.98
N ARG A 27 11.03 -11.21 8.90
CA ARG A 27 11.94 -12.35 8.61
C ARG A 27 13.16 -12.00 7.73
N GLY A 28 13.65 -10.76 7.85
CA GLY A 28 14.76 -10.27 7.01
C GLY A 28 14.37 -9.91 5.59
N GLU A 29 13.08 -9.91 5.26
CA GLU A 29 12.54 -9.57 3.95
C GLU A 29 11.68 -8.30 4.00
N VAL A 30 11.58 -7.65 2.85
CA VAL A 30 10.79 -6.45 2.61
C VAL A 30 9.93 -6.71 1.38
N THR A 31 8.62 -6.56 1.51
CA THR A 31 7.67 -6.70 0.41
C THR A 31 6.93 -5.39 0.18
N SER A 32 7.14 -4.78 -0.99
CA SER A 32 6.30 -3.70 -1.51
C SER A 32 4.99 -4.27 -2.06
N LEU A 33 3.85 -3.73 -1.64
CA LEU A 33 2.56 -4.11 -2.23
C LEU A 33 2.36 -3.42 -3.59
N LYS A 34 2.98 -2.25 -3.81
CA LYS A 34 2.94 -1.54 -5.09
C LYS A 34 3.72 -2.28 -6.18
N ASP A 35 4.95 -2.70 -5.89
CA ASP A 35 5.79 -3.42 -6.86
C ASP A 35 5.18 -4.77 -7.26
N ARG A 36 4.37 -5.36 -6.37
CA ARG A 36 3.61 -6.59 -6.64
C ARG A 36 2.29 -6.36 -7.37
N GLY A 37 1.92 -5.11 -7.67
CA GLY A 37 0.67 -4.75 -8.35
C GLY A 37 -0.58 -5.09 -7.54
N LEU A 38 -0.49 -5.03 -6.21
CA LEU A 38 -1.58 -5.43 -5.31
C LEU A 38 -2.54 -4.29 -4.95
N PHE A 39 -2.19 -3.05 -5.31
CA PHE A 39 -3.07 -1.88 -5.25
C PHE A 39 -2.69 -0.85 -6.33
#